data_AF-A0A535PC03-F1
#
_entry.id   AF-A0A535PC03-F1
#
_cell.length_a   1.000
_cell.length_b   1.000
_cell.length_c   1.000
_cell.angle_alpha   90.00
_cell.angle_beta   90.00
_cell.angle_gamma   90.00
#
_symmetry.space_group_name_H-M   'P 1'
#
loop_
_entity.id
_entity.type
_entity.pdbx_description
1 polymer ?
#
loop_
_entity_poly.entity_id
_entity_poly.type
_entity_poly.pdbx_seq_one_letter_code
_entity_poly.pdbx_strand_id
1 'polypeptide(L)'
;MSHSRAMRGADRPASADRPHAAVHPAAPLLRITRQHDRSFRPEGGRPMQPNALTKGYMALVGVVLVVVGLLGFVANPIVGDPAANPIFITGANHNAIHIVTGLVALFVAFELTGARQAAGTIAFGVFYLIVFAALVVSPDLFGLLYPVSLADHALHFGVGIVSVGVGLIGRASTTAMAH
;
A
#
# COMPACT_ATOMS: atom_id res chain seq x y z
N MET A 1 70.23 47.52 -1.56
CA MET A 1 69.24 46.77 -0.76
C MET A 1 69.69 45.31 -0.69
N SER A 2 69.85 44.78 0.53
CA SER A 2 70.07 43.39 1.02
C SER A 2 70.93 42.41 0.20
N HIS A 3 72.12 42.00 0.68
CA HIS A 3 72.42 40.91 1.65
C HIS A 3 72.21 39.49 1.08
N SER A 4 73.29 38.74 0.82
CA SER A 4 73.98 37.78 1.73
C SER A 4 73.16 36.50 1.95
N ARG A 5 73.66 35.26 2.03
CA ARG A 5 74.98 34.60 1.99
C ARG A 5 74.68 33.11 2.28
N ALA A 6 75.49 32.20 1.74
CA ALA A 6 76.01 30.98 2.39
C ALA A 6 75.14 29.72 2.71
N MET A 7 75.70 28.60 2.22
CA MET A 7 76.15 27.39 2.98
C MET A 7 75.14 26.34 3.48
N ARG A 8 75.33 25.08 3.04
CA ARG A 8 75.75 23.87 3.81
C ARG A 8 75.45 22.62 2.96
N GLY A 9 76.31 21.60 2.85
CA GLY A 9 76.95 20.82 3.93
C GLY A 9 75.99 19.66 4.26
N ALA A 10 76.19 18.43 3.78
CA ALA A 10 77.19 17.42 4.17
C ALA A 10 76.41 16.21 4.76
N ASP A 11 76.80 15.00 4.37
CA ASP A 11 77.09 13.85 5.26
C ASP A 11 76.68 12.47 4.72
N ARG A 12 77.63 11.54 4.91
CA ARG A 12 77.63 10.12 4.54
C ARG A 12 76.89 9.28 5.59
N PRO A 13 76.39 8.08 5.25
CA PRO A 13 75.91 7.13 6.25
C PRO A 13 77.04 6.21 6.73
N ALA A 14 77.04 5.91 8.02
CA ALA A 14 77.88 4.88 8.63
C ALA A 14 77.02 3.99 9.54
N SER A 15 77.27 2.67 9.45
CA SER A 15 77.26 1.70 10.57
C SER A 15 75.91 1.41 11.24
N ALA A 16 75.56 0.23 11.72
CA ALA A 16 75.96 -1.18 11.67
C ALA A 16 75.00 -1.86 12.69
N ASP A 17 74.78 -3.19 12.56
CA ASP A 17 74.54 -4.14 13.67
C ASP A 17 73.35 -3.89 14.66
N ARG A 18 72.54 -4.84 15.15
CA ARG A 18 72.42 -6.30 15.12
C ARG A 18 71.12 -6.69 15.93
N PRO A 19 70.85 -7.93 16.39
CA PRO A 19 69.55 -8.62 16.27
C PRO A 19 68.74 -8.73 17.58
N HIS A 20 67.55 -9.36 17.54
CA HIS A 20 67.15 -10.52 18.37
C HIS A 20 65.63 -10.71 18.41
N ALA A 21 65.25 -11.98 18.28
CA ALA A 21 63.89 -12.50 18.37
C ALA A 21 63.30 -12.37 19.78
N ALA A 22 62.01 -12.07 19.86
CA ALA A 22 61.16 -12.42 20.99
C ALA A 22 59.80 -12.89 20.47
N VAL A 23 59.58 -14.19 20.63
CA VAL A 23 58.32 -14.90 20.39
C VAL A 23 57.37 -14.57 21.55
N HIS A 24 56.20 -14.02 21.26
CA HIS A 24 55.10 -13.90 22.23
C HIS A 24 54.03 -14.98 21.93
N PRO A 25 53.66 -15.84 22.89
CA PRO A 25 52.56 -16.78 22.71
C PRO A 25 51.20 -16.08 22.78
N ALA A 26 50.27 -16.60 21.98
CA ALA A 26 48.93 -16.11 21.75
C ALA A 26 48.00 -16.30 22.96
N ALA A 27 47.23 -15.25 23.27
CA ALA A 27 45.86 -15.35 23.75
C ALA A 27 45.11 -14.19 23.08
N PRO A 28 43.95 -14.43 22.42
CA PRO A 28 42.72 -14.17 23.15
C PRO A 28 41.47 -14.97 22.71
N LEU A 29 40.52 -15.03 23.64
CA LEU A 29 39.06 -15.09 23.45
C LEU A 29 38.42 -16.46 23.14
N LEU A 30 37.88 -17.05 24.21
CA LEU A 30 36.68 -17.89 24.17
C LEU A 30 35.53 -17.08 23.53
N ARG A 31 35.38 -17.19 22.21
CA ARG A 31 34.23 -16.67 21.47
C ARG A 31 33.05 -17.57 21.78
N ILE A 32 32.27 -17.21 22.80
CA ILE A 32 30.95 -17.78 23.03
C ILE A 32 30.08 -17.36 21.84
N THR A 33 30.04 -18.19 20.81
CA THR A 33 29.04 -18.09 19.75
C THR A 33 27.71 -18.48 20.37
N ARG A 34 26.97 -17.49 20.87
CA ARG A 34 25.54 -17.61 21.14
C ARG A 34 24.85 -17.69 19.78
N GLN A 35 24.95 -18.85 19.15
CA GLN A 35 24.15 -19.23 18.00
C GLN A 35 22.73 -19.41 18.54
N HIS A 36 21.99 -18.30 18.62
CA HIS A 36 20.56 -18.33 18.86
C HIS A 36 19.93 -19.08 17.70
N ASP A 37 19.65 -20.35 17.99
CA ASP A 37 18.63 -21.22 17.44
C ASP A 37 17.73 -20.53 16.39
N ARG A 38 18.11 -20.70 15.13
CA ARG A 38 17.22 -20.50 13.98
C ARG A 38 16.58 -21.84 13.64
N SER A 39 15.69 -22.35 14.47
CA SER A 39 14.84 -23.47 14.08
C SER A 39 13.51 -23.50 14.83
N PHE A 40 12.72 -22.46 14.63
CA PHE A 40 11.27 -22.64 14.61
C PHE A 40 10.68 -21.94 13.37
N ARG A 41 10.67 -22.66 12.26
CA ARG A 41 9.77 -22.37 11.13
C ARG A 41 8.50 -23.18 11.37
N PRO A 42 7.38 -22.55 11.77
CA PRO A 42 6.10 -23.22 11.63
C PRO A 42 5.82 -23.36 10.13
N GLU A 43 6.10 -24.55 9.58
CA GLU A 43 5.53 -24.98 8.31
C GLU A 43 4.01 -25.03 8.48
N GLY A 44 3.26 -24.23 7.72
CA GLY A 44 1.81 -24.41 7.65
C GLY A 44 0.99 -23.20 7.22
N GLY A 45 1.52 -21.98 7.30
CA GLY A 45 0.84 -20.79 6.76
C GLY A 45 1.59 -20.29 5.55
N ARG A 46 1.03 -20.39 4.34
CA ARG A 46 1.55 -19.57 3.23
C ARG A 46 1.49 -18.12 3.72
N PRO A 47 2.61 -17.39 3.86
CA PRO A 47 2.54 -15.98 4.20
C PRO A 47 1.63 -15.36 3.15
N MET A 48 0.50 -14.83 3.59
CA MET A 48 -0.44 -14.17 2.69
C MET A 48 0.37 -13.09 1.98
N GLN A 49 0.45 -13.17 0.66
CA GLN A 49 1.20 -12.18 -0.12
C GLN A 49 0.73 -10.80 0.38
N PRO A 50 1.63 -9.90 0.80
CA PRO A 50 1.31 -8.64 1.49
C PRO A 50 0.23 -7.79 0.80
N ASN A 51 0.05 -8.02 -0.50
CA ASN A 51 -0.85 -7.38 -1.44
C ASN A 51 -2.09 -8.23 -1.81
N ALA A 52 -2.23 -9.48 -1.34
CA ALA A 52 -3.37 -10.34 -1.64
C ALA A 52 -4.68 -9.81 -1.04
N LEU A 53 -4.65 -9.24 0.16
CA LEU A 53 -5.84 -8.64 0.79
C LEU A 53 -6.37 -7.49 -0.06
N THR A 54 -5.51 -6.52 -0.37
CA THR A 54 -5.87 -5.33 -1.13
C THR A 54 -6.35 -5.69 -2.53
N LYS A 55 -5.61 -6.55 -3.24
CA LYS A 55 -6.01 -7.04 -4.56
C LYS A 55 -7.36 -7.76 -4.52
N GLY A 56 -7.52 -8.72 -3.61
CA GLY A 56 -8.74 -9.51 -3.50
C GLY A 56 -9.96 -8.65 -3.17
N TYR A 57 -9.80 -7.71 -2.24
CA TYR A 57 -10.85 -6.76 -1.88
C TYR A 57 -11.24 -5.87 -3.07
N MET A 58 -10.27 -5.23 -3.73
CA MET A 58 -10.55 -4.35 -4.87
C MET A 58 -11.13 -5.11 -6.06
N ALA A 59 -10.71 -6.36 -6.28
CA ALA A 59 -11.32 -7.22 -7.28
C ALA A 59 -12.79 -7.52 -6.95
N LEU A 60 -13.08 -7.89 -5.71
CA LEU A 60 -14.44 -8.17 -5.25
C LEU A 60 -15.35 -6.96 -5.41
N VAL A 61 -14.94 -5.80 -4.87
CA VAL A 61 -15.71 -4.55 -4.97
C VAL A 61 -15.90 -4.15 -6.42
N GLY A 62 -14.85 -4.23 -7.23
CA GLY A 62 -14.93 -3.90 -8.65
C GLY A 62 -15.90 -4.78 -9.43
N VAL A 63 -15.85 -6.11 -9.23
CA VAL A 63 -16.81 -7.04 -9.86
C VAL A 63 -18.23 -6.74 -9.40
N VAL A 64 -18.45 -6.57 -8.09
CA VAL A 64 -19.79 -6.28 -7.55
C VAL A 64 -20.37 -5.00 -8.14
N LEU A 65 -19.59 -3.93 -8.21
CA LEU A 65 -20.05 -2.65 -8.78
C LEU A 65 -20.39 -2.75 -10.27
N VAL A 66 -19.54 -3.43 -11.06
CA VAL A 66 -19.83 -3.65 -12.48
C VAL A 66 -21.09 -4.48 -12.65
N VAL A 67 -21.23 -5.59 -11.91
CA VAL A 67 -22.40 -6.47 -11.99
C VAL A 67 -23.67 -5.75 -11.56
N VAL A 68 -23.66 -5.02 -10.44
CA VAL A 68 -24.82 -4.25 -9.97
C VAL A 68 -25.17 -3.12 -10.93
N GLY A 69 -24.18 -2.41 -11.46
CA GLY A 69 -24.40 -1.36 -12.45
C GLY A 69 -25.02 -1.91 -13.74
N LEU A 70 -24.60 -3.09 -14.21
CA LEU A 70 -25.24 -3.77 -15.34
C LEU A 70 -26.65 -4.28 -14.99
N LEU A 71 -26.82 -4.86 -13.80
CA LEU A 71 -28.10 -5.39 -13.33
C LEU A 71 -29.16 -4.30 -13.21
N GLY A 72 -28.77 -3.07 -12.86
CA GLY A 72 -29.68 -1.92 -12.77
C GLY A 72 -30.33 -1.50 -14.10
N PHE A 73 -29.87 -2.01 -15.25
CA PHE A 73 -30.53 -1.81 -16.55
C PHE A 73 -31.58 -2.87 -16.86
N VAL A 74 -31.72 -3.90 -16.02
CA VAL A 74 -32.66 -5.01 -16.18
C VAL A 74 -33.65 -4.99 -15.02
N ALA A 75 -34.94 -5.21 -15.28
CA ALA A 75 -35.96 -5.23 -14.23
C ALA A 75 -35.66 -6.30 -13.17
N ASN A 76 -35.51 -5.90 -11.92
CA ASN A 76 -35.25 -6.76 -10.77
C ASN A 76 -35.63 -6.03 -9.46
N PRO A 77 -35.85 -6.75 -8.34
CA PRO A 77 -36.26 -6.13 -7.08
C PRO A 77 -35.10 -5.55 -6.24
N ILE A 78 -33.85 -5.72 -6.68
CA ILE A 78 -32.66 -5.37 -5.90
C ILE A 78 -32.19 -3.96 -6.23
N VAL A 79 -31.96 -3.67 -7.51
CA VAL A 79 -31.40 -2.39 -8.00
C VAL A 79 -32.21 -1.91 -9.21
N GLY A 80 -32.62 -0.64 -9.24
CA GLY A 80 -33.30 -0.11 -10.43
C GLY A 80 -34.00 1.23 -10.22
N ASP A 81 -34.89 1.56 -11.15
CA ASP A 81 -35.73 2.76 -11.11
C ASP A 81 -36.67 2.75 -9.89
N PRO A 82 -36.90 3.89 -9.21
CA PRO A 82 -37.79 3.97 -8.06
C PRO A 82 -39.23 3.49 -8.33
N ALA A 83 -39.73 3.57 -9.58
CA ALA A 83 -41.05 3.06 -9.94
C ALA A 83 -41.21 1.55 -9.73
N ALA A 84 -40.11 0.80 -9.71
CA ALA A 84 -40.09 -0.64 -9.45
C ALA A 84 -39.95 -0.99 -7.95
N ASN A 85 -39.85 0.00 -7.06
CA ASN A 85 -39.59 -0.16 -5.62
C ASN A 85 -38.41 -1.08 -5.27
N PRO A 86 -37.21 -0.87 -5.84
CA PRO A 86 -36.03 -1.68 -5.54
C PRO A 86 -35.43 -1.34 -4.16
N ILE A 87 -34.58 -2.23 -3.64
CA ILE A 87 -33.81 -1.99 -2.40
C ILE A 87 -32.83 -0.82 -2.58
N PHE A 88 -32.10 -0.80 -3.69
CA PHE A 88 -31.17 0.26 -4.08
C PHE A 88 -31.78 1.07 -5.22
N ILE A 89 -31.93 2.37 -5.00
CA ILE A 89 -32.55 3.27 -5.97
C ILE A 89 -31.45 3.77 -6.90
N THR A 90 -31.57 3.35 -8.15
CA THR A 90 -30.61 3.66 -9.21
C THR A 90 -31.36 4.16 -10.45
N GLY A 91 -30.60 4.51 -11.47
CA GLY A 91 -31.09 4.92 -12.77
C GLY A 91 -29.93 4.84 -13.76
N ALA A 92 -30.16 5.18 -15.02
CA ALA A 92 -29.13 5.06 -16.06
C ALA A 92 -27.79 5.72 -15.66
N ASN A 93 -27.85 6.93 -15.09
CA ASN A 93 -26.66 7.65 -14.62
C ASN A 93 -25.97 6.96 -13.44
N HIS A 94 -26.73 6.56 -12.41
CA HIS A 94 -26.18 5.87 -11.23
C HIS A 94 -25.52 4.54 -11.63
N ASN A 95 -26.16 3.79 -12.52
CA ASN A 95 -25.67 2.53 -13.05
C ASN A 95 -24.37 2.70 -13.84
N ALA A 96 -24.31 3.72 -14.70
CA ALA A 96 -23.10 4.06 -15.44
C ALA A 96 -21.94 4.44 -14.50
N ILE A 97 -22.22 5.21 -13.44
CA ILE A 97 -21.23 5.56 -12.42
C ILE A 97 -20.71 4.29 -11.72
N HIS A 98 -21.59 3.37 -11.31
CA HIS A 98 -21.18 2.10 -10.71
C HIS A 98 -20.30 1.25 -11.65
N ILE A 99 -20.62 1.21 -12.94
CA ILE A 99 -19.76 0.50 -13.92
C ILE A 99 -18.39 1.16 -13.98
N VAL A 100 -18.33 2.48 -14.13
CA VAL A 100 -17.06 3.22 -14.25
C VAL A 100 -16.21 3.07 -12.99
N THR A 101 -16.79 3.27 -11.80
CA THR A 101 -16.04 3.13 -10.54
C THR A 101 -15.67 1.67 -10.28
N GLY A 102 -16.51 0.71 -10.67
CA GLY A 102 -16.19 -0.71 -10.64
C GLY A 102 -14.98 -1.06 -11.51
N LEU A 103 -14.90 -0.53 -12.73
CA LEU A 103 -13.73 -0.68 -13.60
C LEU A 103 -12.47 -0.05 -13.01
N VAL A 104 -12.58 1.12 -12.35
CA VAL A 104 -11.47 1.73 -11.61
C VAL A 104 -11.00 0.82 -10.47
N ALA A 105 -11.90 0.20 -9.72
CA ALA A 105 -11.53 -0.73 -8.67
C ALA A 105 -10.82 -1.98 -9.22
N LEU A 106 -11.29 -2.53 -10.35
CA LEU A 106 -10.63 -3.63 -11.04
C LEU A 106 -9.24 -3.22 -11.55
N PHE A 107 -9.09 -2.01 -12.08
CA PHE A 107 -7.79 -1.46 -12.47
C PHE A 107 -6.83 -1.42 -11.26
N VAL A 108 -7.29 -0.92 -10.09
CA VAL A 108 -6.47 -0.94 -8.86
C VAL A 108 -6.10 -2.37 -8.46
N ALA A 109 -7.00 -3.33 -8.63
CA ALA A 109 -6.77 -4.74 -8.27
C ALA A 109 -5.72 -5.43 -9.16
N PHE A 110 -5.77 -5.18 -10.47
CA PHE A 110 -5.00 -5.96 -11.45
C PHE A 110 -3.78 -5.22 -12.02
N GLU A 111 -3.81 -3.90 -12.13
CA GLU A 111 -2.75 -3.11 -12.76
C GLU A 111 -1.79 -2.47 -11.75
N LEU A 112 -2.26 -2.21 -10.52
CA LEU A 112 -1.42 -1.62 -9.47
C LEU A 112 -0.86 -2.69 -8.54
N THR A 113 0.33 -2.44 -7.98
CA THR A 113 0.98 -3.32 -7.00
C THR A 113 1.62 -2.53 -5.86
N GLY A 114 1.88 -3.22 -4.73
CA GLY A 114 2.58 -2.68 -3.57
C GLY A 114 1.98 -1.37 -3.05
N ALA A 115 2.85 -0.38 -2.83
CA ALA A 115 2.44 0.93 -2.29
C ALA A 115 1.41 1.66 -3.17
N ARG A 116 1.49 1.52 -4.50
CA ARG A 116 0.54 2.14 -5.42
C ARG A 116 -0.85 1.52 -5.31
N GLN A 117 -0.93 0.20 -5.14
CA GLN A 117 -2.19 -0.50 -4.94
C GLN A 117 -2.85 -0.12 -3.60
N ALA A 118 -2.06 -0.05 -2.53
CA ALA A 118 -2.52 0.44 -1.24
C ALA A 118 -3.04 1.88 -1.33
N ALA A 119 -2.28 2.78 -1.95
CA ALA A 119 -2.69 4.17 -2.15
C ALA A 119 -3.96 4.29 -3.01
N GLY A 120 -4.07 3.52 -4.09
CA GLY A 120 -5.26 3.48 -4.95
C GLY A 120 -6.50 3.00 -4.20
N THR A 121 -6.34 2.02 -3.31
CA THR A 121 -7.44 1.51 -2.47
C THR A 121 -7.91 2.54 -1.45
N ILE A 122 -6.97 3.28 -0.82
CA ILE A 122 -7.31 4.39 0.08
C ILE A 122 -8.03 5.49 -0.72
N ALA A 123 -7.50 5.88 -1.88
CA ALA A 123 -8.08 6.93 -2.72
C ALA A 123 -9.50 6.57 -3.16
N PHE A 124 -9.72 5.32 -3.55
CA PHE A 124 -11.06 4.80 -3.87
C PHE A 124 -12.01 4.91 -2.68
N GLY A 125 -11.56 4.51 -1.48
CA GLY A 125 -12.36 4.65 -0.26
C GLY A 125 -12.70 6.09 0.08
N VAL A 126 -11.73 7.00 0.00
CA VAL A 126 -11.94 8.43 0.22
C VAL A 126 -12.94 9.00 -0.80
N PHE A 127 -12.82 8.61 -2.07
CA PHE A 127 -13.79 9.00 -3.09
C PHE A 127 -15.22 8.57 -2.71
N TYR A 128 -15.42 7.33 -2.26
CA TYR A 128 -16.73 6.85 -1.81
C TYR A 128 -17.25 7.59 -0.57
N LEU A 129 -16.39 7.99 0.36
CA LEU A 129 -16.78 8.82 1.50
C LEU A 129 -17.17 10.25 1.09
N ILE A 130 -16.49 10.81 0.09
CA ILE A 130 -16.85 12.12 -0.49
C ILE A 130 -18.21 12.02 -1.18
N VAL A 131 -18.44 10.98 -1.99
CA VAL A 131 -19.73 10.71 -2.63
C VAL A 131 -20.82 10.54 -1.58
N PHE A 132 -20.57 9.74 -0.52
CA PHE A 132 -21.51 9.60 0.59
C PHE A 132 -21.84 10.95 1.24
N ALA A 133 -20.84 11.77 1.56
CA ALA A 133 -21.07 13.09 2.15
C ALA A 133 -21.88 14.00 1.21
N ALA A 134 -21.62 13.95 -0.10
CA ALA A 134 -22.39 14.68 -1.10
C ALA A 134 -23.85 14.18 -1.17
N LEU A 135 -24.08 12.87 -1.09
CA LEU A 135 -25.42 12.28 -1.07
C LEU A 135 -26.22 12.64 0.19
N VAL A 136 -25.54 12.76 1.34
CA VAL A 136 -26.17 13.27 2.57
C VAL A 136 -26.65 14.72 2.40
N VAL A 137 -25.90 15.54 1.66
CA VAL A 137 -26.27 16.93 1.37
C VAL A 137 -27.35 17.02 0.29
N SER A 138 -27.27 16.19 -0.75
CA SER A 138 -28.21 16.12 -1.86
C SER A 138 -28.42 14.65 -2.24
N PRO A 139 -29.52 14.01 -1.81
CA PRO A 139 -29.75 12.58 -2.05
C PRO A 139 -29.85 12.20 -3.54
N ASP A 140 -30.15 13.16 -4.40
CA ASP A 140 -30.19 13.04 -5.86
C ASP A 140 -28.88 13.53 -6.54
N LEU A 141 -27.85 13.81 -5.74
CA LEU A 141 -26.56 14.37 -6.16
C LEU A 141 -26.71 15.59 -7.08
N PHE A 142 -27.47 16.59 -6.61
CA PHE A 142 -27.77 17.84 -7.31
C PHE A 142 -28.54 17.63 -8.63
N GLY A 143 -29.45 16.65 -8.64
CA GLY A 143 -30.29 16.30 -9.79
C GLY A 143 -29.62 15.37 -10.82
N LEU A 144 -28.41 14.87 -10.54
CA LEU A 144 -27.73 13.93 -11.43
C LEU A 144 -28.32 12.51 -11.37
N LEU A 145 -28.88 12.14 -10.21
CA LEU A 145 -29.42 10.82 -9.89
C LEU A 145 -30.88 10.91 -9.46
N TYR A 146 -31.54 9.77 -9.35
CA TYR A 146 -32.74 9.69 -8.51
C TYR A 146 -32.34 9.83 -7.03
N PRO A 147 -33.25 10.31 -6.15
CA PRO A 147 -33.01 10.32 -4.72
C PRO A 147 -32.64 8.92 -4.23
N VAL A 148 -31.41 8.76 -3.76
CA VAL A 148 -30.89 7.45 -3.37
C VAL A 148 -31.54 6.97 -2.06
N SER A 149 -31.65 5.65 -1.91
CA SER A 149 -32.24 5.04 -0.73
C SER A 149 -31.32 5.12 0.50
N LEU A 150 -31.84 4.75 1.67
CA LEU A 150 -31.00 4.56 2.86
C LEU A 150 -29.98 3.42 2.66
N ALA A 151 -30.34 2.38 1.91
CA ALA A 151 -29.45 1.27 1.60
C ALA A 151 -28.26 1.75 0.75
N ASP A 152 -28.49 2.64 -0.21
CA ASP A 152 -27.44 3.28 -1.00
C ASP A 152 -26.47 4.07 -0.12
N HIS A 153 -26.99 4.89 0.81
CA HIS A 153 -26.16 5.64 1.76
C HIS A 153 -25.27 4.71 2.59
N ALA A 154 -25.87 3.66 3.16
CA ALA A 154 -25.14 2.69 3.98
C ALA A 154 -24.05 1.97 3.18
N LEU A 155 -24.33 1.61 1.93
CA LEU A 155 -23.37 0.94 1.05
C LEU A 155 -22.20 1.87 0.70
N HIS A 156 -22.47 3.12 0.32
CA HIS A 156 -21.42 4.08 -0.03
C HIS A 156 -20.49 4.37 1.17
N PHE A 157 -21.08 4.58 2.35
CA PHE A 157 -20.33 4.75 3.59
C PHE A 157 -19.50 3.51 3.93
N GLY A 158 -20.11 2.33 3.88
CA GLY A 158 -19.45 1.06 4.19
C GLY A 158 -18.28 0.76 3.25
N VAL A 159 -18.48 0.89 1.94
CA VAL A 159 -17.42 0.72 0.93
C VAL A 159 -16.29 1.71 1.18
N GLY A 160 -16.62 2.98 1.48
CA GLY A 160 -15.65 4.01 1.79
C GLY A 160 -14.76 3.66 2.99
N ILE A 161 -15.38 3.34 4.13
CA ILE A 161 -14.65 2.99 5.38
C ILE A 161 -13.80 1.74 5.19
N VAL A 162 -14.37 0.67 4.62
CA VAL A 162 -13.65 -0.60 4.46
C VAL A 162 -12.49 -0.44 3.47
N SER A 163 -12.67 0.29 2.37
CA SER A 163 -11.61 0.57 1.41
C SER A 163 -10.44 1.33 2.05
N VAL A 164 -10.73 2.38 2.82
CA VAL A 164 -9.69 3.10 3.56
C VAL A 164 -8.97 2.17 4.52
N GLY A 165 -9.70 1.37 5.32
CA GLY A 165 -9.11 0.42 6.27
C GLY A 165 -8.20 -0.62 5.59
N VAL A 166 -8.68 -1.28 4.54
CA VAL A 166 -7.90 -2.27 3.76
C VAL A 166 -6.67 -1.63 3.13
N GLY A 167 -6.81 -0.43 2.57
CA GLY A 167 -5.71 0.31 1.98
C GLY A 167 -4.64 0.71 3.01
N LEU A 168 -5.04 1.13 4.21
CA LEU A 168 -4.13 1.45 5.32
C LEU A 168 -3.36 0.21 5.80
N ILE A 169 -4.04 -0.94 5.91
CA ILE A 169 -3.41 -2.22 6.25
C ILE A 169 -2.37 -2.60 5.18
N GLY A 170 -2.74 -2.55 3.90
CA GLY A 170 -1.82 -2.86 2.80
C GLY A 170 -0.62 -1.92 2.74
N ARG A 171 -0.80 -0.65 3.08
CA ARG A 171 0.29 0.34 3.18
C ARG A 171 1.28 -0.04 4.29
N ALA A 172 0.78 -0.37 5.48
CA ALA A 172 1.60 -0.77 6.62
C ALA A 172 2.44 -2.04 6.30
N SER A 173 1.84 -3.03 5.66
CA SER A 173 2.54 -4.25 5.22
C SER A 173 3.63 -3.96 4.19
N THR A 174 3.42 -3.00 3.29
CA THR A 174 4.43 -2.61 2.29
C THR A 174 5.63 -1.92 2.95
N THR A 175 5.41 -1.01 3.90
CA THR A 175 6.49 -0.33 4.63
C THR A 175 7.33 -1.30 5.45
N ALA A 176 6.70 -2.27 6.13
CA ALA A 176 7.40 -3.25 6.95
C ALA A 176 8.39 -4.13 6.17
N MET A 177 8.18 -4.34 4.86
CA MET A 177 9.08 -5.11 4.00
C MET A 177 10.23 -4.29 3.40
N ALA A 178 10.16 -2.96 3.47
CA ALA A 178 11.19 -2.08 2.94
C ALA A 178 12.34 -1.84 3.95
N HIS A 179 12.20 -2.34 5.18
CA HIS A 179 13.18 -2.29 6.27
C HIS A 179 13.72 -3.69 6.57
#